data_AF-A6LNN5-F1
#
_entry.id   AF-A6LNN5-F1
#
_cell.length_a   1.000
_cell.length_b   1.000
_cell.length_c   1.000
_cell.angle_alpha   90.00
_cell.angle_beta   90.00
_cell.angle_gamma   90.00
#
_symmetry.space_group_name_H-M   'P 1'
#
loop_
_entity.id
_entity.type
_entity.pdbx_description
1 polymer ?
#
loop_
_entity_poly.entity_id
_entity_poly.type
_entity_poly.pdbx_seq_one_letter_code
_entity_poly.pdbx_strand_id
1 'polypeptide(L)'
;MRRDIKLYVNDILDAILAIEKFVEGMNFEKFKRDDKTSSAVIRKFEIIGEATKHIPDEIRQKYPNIPWKEMAGFRDKLIHFYFGIKYELVWNTIKIELPELKNKIEKVLKELGGE
;
A
#
# COMPACT_ATOMS: atom_id res chain seq x y z
N MET A 1 14.35 -2.74 -21.56
CA MET A 1 14.13 -4.01 -20.84
C MET A 1 12.92 -3.81 -19.94
N ARG A 2 11.81 -4.53 -20.16
CA ARG A 2 10.58 -4.38 -19.38
C ARG A 2 10.79 -5.05 -18.02
N ARG A 3 10.57 -4.32 -16.92
CA ARG A 3 10.68 -4.87 -15.56
C ARG A 3 9.65 -6.00 -15.38
N ASP A 4 10.05 -7.08 -14.74
CA ASP A 4 9.17 -8.20 -14.42
C ASP A 4 8.00 -7.74 -13.53
N ILE A 5 6.79 -8.17 -13.86
CA ILE A 5 5.56 -7.89 -13.11
C ILE A 5 5.71 -8.31 -11.65
N LYS A 6 6.35 -9.45 -11.39
CA LYS A 6 6.60 -9.95 -10.04
C LYS A 6 7.36 -8.95 -9.18
N LEU A 7 8.27 -8.16 -9.77
CA LEU A 7 9.00 -7.13 -9.04
C LEU A 7 8.09 -5.97 -8.62
N TYR A 8 7.09 -5.59 -9.42
CA TYR A 8 6.12 -4.57 -9.01
C TYR A 8 5.20 -5.07 -7.90
N VAL A 9 4.77 -6.34 -7.96
CA VAL A 9 3.97 -6.92 -6.88
C VAL A 9 4.80 -7.06 -5.59
N ASN A 10 6.09 -7.38 -5.69
CA ASN A 10 7.02 -7.36 -4.56
C ASN A 10 7.18 -5.95 -3.97
N ASP A 11 7.31 -4.90 -4.78
CA ASP A 11 7.39 -3.53 -4.28
C ASP A 11 6.17 -3.16 -3.43
N ILE A 12 4.98 -3.61 -3.84
CA ILE A 12 3.74 -3.41 -3.08
C ILE A 12 3.85 -4.12 -1.73
N LEU A 13 4.27 -5.39 -1.71
CA LEU A 13 4.42 -6.16 -0.47
C LEU A 13 5.47 -5.54 0.46
N ASP A 14 6.65 -5.19 -0.06
CA ASP A 14 7.73 -4.57 0.71
C ASP A 14 7.31 -3.23 1.29
N ALA A 15 6.51 -2.45 0.56
CA ALA A 15 5.96 -1.20 1.05
C ALA A 15 4.94 -1.42 2.17
N ILE A 16 4.07 -2.42 2.05
CA ILE A 16 3.12 -2.82 3.10
C ILE A 16 3.87 -3.24 4.38
N LEU A 17 4.85 -4.13 4.27
CA LEU A 17 5.64 -4.60 5.41
C LEU A 17 6.41 -3.47 6.08
N ALA A 18 6.93 -2.53 5.30
CA ALA A 18 7.58 -1.33 5.84
C ALA A 18 6.60 -0.46 6.64
N ILE A 19 5.38 -0.25 6.14
CA ILE A 19 4.34 0.50 6.87
C ILE A 19 4.04 -0.18 8.20
N GLU A 20 3.80 -1.50 8.20
CA GLU A 20 3.52 -2.27 9.43
C GLU A 20 4.65 -2.10 10.45
N LYS A 21 5.91 -2.18 10.00
CA LYS A 21 7.08 -1.98 10.85
C LYS A 21 7.19 -0.55 11.38
N PHE A 22 6.90 0.47 10.58
CA PHE A 22 7.01 1.86 11.01
C PHE A 22 6.03 2.22 12.12
N VAL A 23 4.85 1.59 12.12
CA VAL A 23 3.77 1.86 13.07
C VAL A 23 3.67 0.83 14.21
N GLU A 24 4.63 -0.09 14.29
CA GLU A 24 4.67 -1.11 15.32
C GLU A 24 4.72 -0.46 16.72
N GLY A 25 3.86 -0.91 17.63
CA GLY A 25 3.74 -0.35 18.98
C GLY A 25 3.22 1.09 19.06
N MET A 26 2.84 1.71 17.93
CA MET A 26 2.23 3.03 17.90
C MET A 26 0.71 2.95 18.07
N ASN A 27 0.16 3.94 18.75
CA ASN A 27 -1.25 4.28 18.69
C ASN A 27 -1.46 5.50 17.77
N PHE A 28 -2.73 5.85 17.51
CA PHE A 28 -3.08 6.94 16.64
C PHE A 28 -2.44 8.29 17.04
N GLU A 29 -2.45 8.63 18.33
CA GLU A 29 -1.89 9.88 18.83
C GLU A 29 -0.37 9.96 18.62
N LYS A 30 0.36 8.86 18.83
CA LYS A 30 1.81 8.80 18.55
C LYS A 30 2.08 8.96 17.05
N PHE A 31 1.35 8.25 16.21
CA PHE A 31 1.48 8.33 14.76
C PHE A 31 1.22 9.74 14.23
N LYS A 32 0.14 10.38 14.71
CA LYS A 32 -0.25 11.75 14.33
C LYS A 32 0.78 12.81 14.74
N ARG A 33 1.49 12.61 15.86
CA ARG A 33 2.49 13.56 16.38
C ARG A 33 3.89 13.34 15.83
N ASP A 34 4.18 12.13 15.33
CA ASP A 34 5.47 11.81 14.71
C ASP A 34 5.44 12.07 13.20
N ASP A 35 5.82 13.30 12.83
CA ASP A 35 5.88 13.75 11.43
C ASP A 35 6.78 12.87 10.56
N LYS A 36 7.90 12.40 11.11
CA LYS A 36 8.83 11.52 10.38
C LYS A 36 8.15 10.20 10.04
N THR A 37 7.49 9.57 11.01
CA THR A 37 6.84 8.27 10.79
C THR A 37 5.65 8.41 9.86
N SER A 38 4.80 9.42 10.06
CA SER A 38 3.66 9.65 9.18
C SER A 38 4.07 9.98 7.75
N SER A 39 5.11 10.80 7.55
CA SER A 39 5.71 11.07 6.24
C SER A 39 6.29 9.80 5.58
N ALA A 40 6.97 8.94 6.35
CA ALA A 40 7.51 7.69 5.85
C ALA A 40 6.39 6.73 5.39
N VAL A 41 5.28 6.66 6.13
CA VAL A 41 4.10 5.86 5.77
C VAL A 41 3.44 6.40 4.50
N ILE A 42 3.24 7.71 4.40
CA ILE A 42 2.68 8.36 3.20
C ILE A 42 3.53 8.00 1.97
N ARG A 43 4.86 8.07 2.10
CA ARG A 43 5.78 7.69 1.02
C ARG A 43 5.63 6.23 0.60
N LYS A 44 5.38 5.31 1.53
CA LYS A 44 5.14 3.90 1.19
C LYS A 44 3.81 3.68 0.48
N PHE A 45 2.75 4.40 0.85
CA PHE A 45 1.50 4.38 0.08
C PHE A 45 1.67 4.93 -1.35
N GLU A 46 2.50 5.96 -1.55
CA GLU A 46 2.82 6.43 -2.90
C GLU A 46 3.53 5.35 -3.73
N ILE A 47 4.46 4.60 -3.13
CA ILE A 47 5.16 3.48 -3.78
C ILE A 47 4.17 2.38 -4.16
N ILE A 48 3.23 2.03 -3.28
CA ILE A 48 2.15 1.08 -3.58
C ILE A 48 1.37 1.54 -4.81
N GLY A 49 0.95 2.81 -4.84
CA GLY A 49 0.18 3.34 -5.97
C GLY A 49 0.97 3.38 -7.28
N GLU A 50 2.24 3.77 -7.23
CA GLU A 50 3.11 3.79 -8.41
C GLU A 50 3.35 2.38 -8.96
N ALA A 51 3.75 1.42 -8.10
CA ALA A 51 3.92 0.03 -8.51
C ALA A 51 2.64 -0.56 -9.10
N THR A 52 1.48 -0.23 -8.52
CA THR A 52 0.17 -0.67 -9.02
C THR A 52 -0.09 -0.22 -10.46
N LYS A 53 0.31 1.00 -10.85
CA LYS A 53 0.11 1.51 -12.22
C LYS A 53 0.80 0.68 -13.29
N HIS A 54 1.90 0.02 -12.94
CA HIS A 54 2.68 -0.85 -13.84
C HIS A 54 2.18 -2.29 -13.90
N ILE A 55 1.20 -2.68 -13.06
CA ILE A 55 0.55 -3.99 -13.14
C ILE A 55 -0.39 -4.02 -14.37
N PRO A 56 -0.22 -4.97 -15.32
CA PRO A 56 -1.06 -5.06 -16.51
C PRO A 56 -2.52 -5.41 -16.18
N ASP A 57 -3.44 -5.00 -17.06
CA ASP A 57 -4.86 -5.22 -16.86
C ASP A 57 -5.24 -6.71 -16.83
N GLU A 58 -4.51 -7.58 -17.54
CA GLU A 58 -4.74 -9.03 -17.48
C GLU A 58 -4.53 -9.57 -16.06
N ILE A 59 -3.54 -9.07 -15.33
CA ILE A 59 -3.29 -9.44 -13.93
C ILE A 59 -4.36 -8.83 -13.03
N ARG A 60 -4.74 -7.57 -13.26
CA ARG A 60 -5.80 -6.91 -12.47
C ARG A 60 -7.14 -7.63 -12.60
N GLN A 61 -7.48 -8.08 -13.81
CA GLN A 61 -8.69 -8.85 -14.10
C GLN A 61 -8.64 -10.25 -13.50
N LYS A 62 -7.46 -10.89 -13.44
CA LYS A 62 -7.27 -12.18 -12.78
C LYS A 62 -7.52 -12.10 -11.26
N TYR A 63 -7.22 -10.95 -10.64
CA TYR A 63 -7.38 -10.72 -9.20
C TYR A 63 -8.34 -9.56 -8.92
N PRO A 64 -9.64 -9.68 -9.25
CA PRO A 64 -10.59 -8.57 -9.20
C PRO A 64 -10.99 -8.16 -7.77
N ASN A 65 -10.68 -8.98 -6.77
CA ASN A 65 -10.91 -8.70 -5.36
C ASN A 65 -9.86 -7.77 -4.72
N ILE A 66 -8.82 -7.41 -5.47
CA ILE A 66 -7.83 -6.41 -5.09
C ILE A 66 -8.30 -5.04 -5.62
N PRO A 67 -8.33 -3.99 -4.79
CA PRO A 67 -8.81 -2.66 -5.18
C PRO A 67 -7.74 -1.90 -5.99
N TRP A 68 -7.37 -2.41 -7.17
CA TRP A 68 -6.26 -1.89 -7.99
C TRP A 68 -6.42 -0.41 -8.34
N LYS A 69 -7.65 0.02 -8.63
CA LYS A 69 -7.95 1.40 -9.02
C LYS A 69 -7.75 2.35 -7.84
N GLU A 70 -8.23 1.97 -6.65
CA GLU A 70 -8.03 2.73 -5.43
C GLU A 70 -6.55 2.79 -5.06
N MET A 71 -5.83 1.68 -5.24
CA MET A 71 -4.39 1.60 -4.97
C MET A 71 -3.60 2.57 -5.86
N ALA A 72 -3.86 2.57 -7.17
CA ALA A 72 -3.21 3.48 -8.11
C ALA A 72 -3.48 4.97 -7.80
N GLY A 73 -4.62 5.27 -7.19
CA GLY A 73 -5.04 6.61 -6.77
C GLY A 73 -4.62 7.03 -5.35
N PHE A 74 -3.81 6.24 -4.64
CA PHE A 74 -3.41 6.57 -3.26
C PHE A 74 -2.74 7.93 -3.14
N ARG A 75 -1.87 8.28 -4.07
CA ARG A 75 -1.18 9.59 -4.08
C ARG A 75 -2.18 10.75 -4.14
N ASP A 76 -3.16 10.66 -5.03
CA ASP A 76 -4.13 11.73 -5.24
C ASP A 76 -5.03 11.88 -4.01
N LYS A 77 -5.39 10.76 -3.38
CA LYS A 77 -6.05 10.78 -2.07
C LYS A 77 -5.16 11.51 -1.05
N LEU A 78 -3.92 11.08 -0.84
CA LEU A 78 -3.04 11.59 0.24
C LEU A 78 -2.63 13.07 0.11
N ILE A 79 -2.39 13.59 -1.09
CA ILE A 79 -1.97 14.99 -1.28
C ILE A 79 -3.10 15.98 -0.93
N HIS A 80 -4.35 15.63 -1.19
CA HIS A 80 -5.48 16.48 -0.80
C HIS A 80 -5.74 16.44 0.71
N PHE A 81 -4.96 15.67 1.48
CA PHE A 81 -5.33 15.21 2.80
C PHE A 81 -4.53 15.78 4.00
N TYR A 82 -3.98 16.97 3.88
CA TYR A 82 -3.05 17.56 4.86
C TYR A 82 -3.61 18.05 6.23
N PHE A 83 -4.93 18.13 6.46
CA PHE A 83 -5.47 18.70 7.72
C PHE A 83 -6.28 17.70 8.56
N GLY A 84 -5.81 17.45 9.80
CA GLY A 84 -6.53 16.99 11.00
C GLY A 84 -7.33 15.69 10.92
N ILE A 85 -8.37 15.68 10.08
CA ILE A 85 -9.38 14.62 9.89
C ILE A 85 -8.79 13.40 9.13
N LYS A 86 -7.54 13.47 8.70
CA LYS A 86 -7.04 12.65 7.60
C LYS A 86 -5.87 11.74 7.98
N TYR A 87 -5.17 12.04 9.07
CA TYR A 87 -4.36 11.04 9.76
C TYR A 87 -5.23 9.88 10.26
N GLU A 88 -6.49 10.14 10.63
CA GLU A 88 -7.44 9.09 11.02
C GLU A 88 -7.74 8.16 9.85
N LEU A 89 -7.96 8.70 8.64
CA LEU A 89 -8.16 7.89 7.45
C LEU A 89 -6.92 7.03 7.15
N VAL A 90 -5.73 7.63 7.15
CA VAL A 90 -4.47 6.90 6.93
C VAL A 90 -4.30 5.81 7.99
N TRP A 91 -4.55 6.13 9.26
CA TRP A 91 -4.44 5.17 10.36
C TRP A 91 -5.45 4.03 10.24
N ASN A 92 -6.69 4.33 9.86
CA ASN A 92 -7.73 3.33 9.61
C ASN A 92 -7.35 2.42 8.44
N THR A 93 -6.85 2.97 7.34
CA THR A 93 -6.35 2.17 6.22
C THR A 93 -5.22 1.24 6.68
N ILE A 94 -4.28 1.71 7.49
CA ILE A 94 -3.19 0.89 8.06
C ILE A 94 -3.73 -0.25 8.92
N LYS A 95 -4.73 0.00 9.76
CA LYS A 95 -5.21 -0.99 10.74
C LYS A 95 -6.29 -1.92 10.23
N ILE A 96 -7.06 -1.51 9.22
CA ILE A 96 -8.24 -2.24 8.74
C ILE A 96 -7.99 -2.81 7.35
N GLU A 97 -7.62 -1.96 6.38
CA GLU A 97 -7.56 -2.34 4.97
C GLU A 97 -6.23 -3.01 4.58
N LEU A 98 -5.12 -2.48 5.12
CA LEU A 98 -3.76 -2.91 4.78
C LEU A 98 -3.49 -4.39 5.10
N PRO A 99 -3.94 -4.96 6.24
CA PRO A 99 -3.74 -6.38 6.53
C PRO A 99 -4.44 -7.30 5.53
N GLU A 100 -5.65 -6.95 5.10
CA GLU A 100 -6.38 -7.72 4.09
C GLU A 100 -5.69 -7.61 2.72
N LEU A 101 -5.24 -6.40 2.36
CA LEU A 101 -4.48 -6.17 1.13
C LEU A 101 -3.19 -7.00 1.11
N LYS A 102 -2.44 -7.06 2.23
CA LYS A 102 -1.23 -7.85 2.37
C LYS A 102 -1.46 -9.31 1.98
N ASN A 103 -2.47 -9.95 2.59
CA ASN A 103 -2.80 -11.35 2.32
C ASN A 103 -3.13 -11.59 0.84
N LYS A 104 -3.86 -10.66 0.20
CA LYS A 104 -4.17 -10.74 -1.23
C LYS A 104 -2.91 -10.63 -2.09
N ILE A 105 -2.01 -9.71 -1.78
CA ILE A 105 -0.77 -9.48 -2.52
C ILE A 105 0.20 -10.66 -2.37
N GLU A 106 0.33 -11.23 -1.17
CA GLU A 106 1.12 -12.45 -0.93
C GLU A 106 0.61 -13.63 -1.78
N LYS A 107 -0.72 -13.79 -1.87
CA LYS A 107 -1.32 -14.81 -2.74
C LYS A 107 -0.98 -14.59 -4.22
N VAL A 108 -1.05 -13.34 -4.71
CA VAL A 108 -0.64 -13.01 -6.08
C VAL A 108 0.82 -13.38 -6.33
N LEU A 109 1.73 -13.03 -5.41
CA LEU A 109 3.16 -13.36 -5.55
C LEU A 109 3.43 -14.86 -5.57
N LYS A 110 2.72 -15.61 -4.73
CA LYS A 110 2.82 -17.07 -4.71
C LYS A 110 2.41 -17.67 -6.05
N GLU A 111 1.27 -17.25 -6.59
CA GLU A 111 0.78 -17.75 -7.89
C GLU A 111 1.62 -17.28 -9.08
N LEU A 112 2.20 -16.09 -9.05
CA LEU A 112 3.14 -15.61 -10.06
C LEU A 112 4.51 -16.28 -9.98
N GLY A 113 4.88 -16.79 -8.81
CA GLY A 113 6.15 -17.46 -8.56
C GLY A 113 6.25 -18.88 -9.11
N GLY A 114 5.12 -19.49 -9.47
CA GLY A 114 5.02 -20.92 -9.76
C GLY A 114 5.22 -21.74 -8.49
N GLU A 115 4.19 -22.46 -8.07
CA GLU A 115 4.41 -23.80 -7.49
C GLU A 115 4.55 -24.79 -8.65
#